data_AF-A0A7Z7LLU4-F1
#
_entry.id   AF-A0A7Z7LLU4-F1
#
_cell.length_a   1.000
_cell.length_b   1.000
_cell.length_c   1.000
_cell.angle_alpha   90.00
_cell.angle_beta   90.00
_cell.angle_gamma   90.00
#
_symmetry.space_group_name_H-M   'P 1'
#
loop_
_entity.id
_entity.type
_entity.pdbx_description
1 polymer ?
#
loop_
_entity_poly.entity_id
_entity_poly.type
_entity_poly.pdbx_seq_one_letter_code
_entity_poly.pdbx_strand_id
1 'polypeptide(L)'
;MTTLVYIPGLLSDSTVWGPIAEATKTVMPIRHAEVTGNTSIPTMASRILDEIDGDLIAIGHSMGGRVAMEMARQAPERIRGLVLANTGYQPRREGEEAKRQQMIDLGNHDMAALADQWLPPMLAPSRTDDTELLGRLKAMVLRAGPVVHERQIRALLDRPDAGAYMANFKCPVLLIAAREDGWSPIAQHREIAEVVPDAELVIIEHAGHFAPVERAEDVASAICDWLHRRFGRRTPEKEAIPDTPLFDRAGSIRGYRINKMAMALGQPANREAFKANEEAYLDRFGLTPEEKAAVMRRDWHEMVRLGGNLFFILKIAAVDPTPITQIGAAQAGMSHDDFLYERLGKKRNG
;
A
#
# COMPACT_ATOMS: atom_id res chain seq x y z
N MET A 1 6.93 16.98 6.67
CA MET A 1 6.37 15.61 6.59
C MET A 1 5.55 15.56 5.32
N THR A 2 5.74 14.56 4.46
CA THR A 2 5.05 14.48 3.16
C THR A 2 3.57 14.14 3.36
N THR A 3 2.67 14.81 2.63
CA THR A 3 1.21 14.62 2.70
C THR A 3 0.69 13.87 1.49
N LEU A 4 -0.18 12.88 1.69
CA LEU A 4 -0.91 12.22 0.60
C LEU A 4 -2.12 13.07 0.22
N VAL A 5 -2.25 13.42 -1.07
CA VAL A 5 -3.34 14.25 -1.57
C VAL A 5 -4.20 13.42 -2.52
N TYR A 6 -5.41 13.08 -2.08
CA TYR A 6 -6.39 12.29 -2.83
C TYR A 6 -7.25 13.19 -3.73
N ILE A 7 -7.17 12.96 -5.04
CA ILE A 7 -7.82 13.79 -6.06
C ILE A 7 -8.87 12.94 -6.80
N PRO A 8 -10.17 13.25 -6.66
CA PRO A 8 -11.22 12.45 -7.28
C PRO A 8 -11.34 12.70 -8.79
N GLY A 9 -12.05 11.80 -9.48
CA GLY A 9 -12.37 11.91 -10.89
C GLY A 9 -13.56 12.86 -11.19
N LEU A 10 -14.01 12.82 -12.44
CA LEU A 10 -15.23 13.52 -12.88
C LEU A 10 -16.43 13.08 -12.02
N LEU A 11 -17.27 14.03 -11.60
CA LEU A 11 -18.48 13.80 -10.79
C LEU A 11 -18.28 12.96 -9.52
N SER A 12 -17.03 12.90 -9.04
CA SER A 12 -16.65 12.09 -7.90
C SER A 12 -16.24 12.97 -6.71
N ASP A 13 -16.33 12.42 -5.50
CA ASP A 13 -15.89 13.07 -4.27
C ASP A 13 -14.95 12.15 -3.47
N SER A 14 -14.67 12.48 -2.21
CA SER A 14 -13.80 11.70 -1.33
C SER A 14 -14.25 10.25 -1.11
N THR A 15 -15.53 9.92 -1.40
CA THR A 15 -16.05 8.56 -1.24
C THR A 15 -15.33 7.53 -2.10
N VAL A 16 -14.82 7.91 -3.28
CA VAL A 16 -14.02 7.03 -4.16
C VAL A 16 -12.76 6.52 -3.46
N TRP A 17 -12.22 7.31 -2.54
CA TRP A 17 -10.97 7.02 -1.86
C TRP A 17 -11.14 6.51 -0.43
N GLY A 18 -12.37 6.46 0.10
CA GLY A 18 -12.63 6.22 1.54
C GLY A 18 -11.80 5.07 2.16
N PRO A 19 -11.91 3.83 1.66
CA PRO A 19 -11.15 2.70 2.21
C PRO A 19 -9.62 2.84 2.03
N ILE A 20 -9.16 3.41 0.92
CA ILE A 20 -7.74 3.60 0.61
C ILE A 20 -7.13 4.68 1.53
N ALA A 21 -7.84 5.79 1.70
CA ALA A 21 -7.45 6.88 2.59
C ALA A 21 -7.37 6.39 4.04
N GLU A 22 -8.32 5.57 4.47
CA GLU A 22 -8.31 4.95 5.80
C GLU A 22 -7.11 4.02 6.01
N ALA A 23 -6.76 3.20 5.02
CA ALA A 23 -5.59 2.31 5.11
C ALA A 23 -4.26 3.08 5.18
N THR A 24 -4.13 4.14 4.36
CA THR A 24 -2.88 4.89 4.18
C THR A 24 -2.65 5.99 5.22
N LYS A 25 -3.67 6.45 5.96
CA LYS A 25 -3.51 7.49 6.99
C LYS A 25 -2.54 7.10 8.11
N THR A 26 -2.30 5.81 8.29
CA THR A 26 -1.31 5.28 9.25
C THR A 26 0.14 5.46 8.78
N VAL A 27 0.34 5.67 7.47
CA VAL A 27 1.65 5.82 6.83
C VAL A 27 2.06 7.29 6.76
N MET A 28 1.14 8.16 6.31
CA MET A 28 1.37 9.60 6.13
C MET A 28 0.07 10.40 6.37
N PRO A 29 0.16 11.71 6.72
CA PRO A 29 -1.00 12.60 6.75
C PRO A 29 -1.72 12.60 5.39
N ILE A 30 -3.05 12.64 5.43
CA ILE A 30 -3.88 12.63 4.22
C ILE A 30 -4.66 13.95 4.07
N ARG A 31 -4.93 14.33 2.82
CA ARG A 31 -5.84 15.40 2.43
C ARG A 31 -6.67 14.97 1.24
N HIS A 32 -7.95 15.34 1.21
CA HIS A 32 -8.79 15.22 0.03
C HIS A 32 -8.80 16.56 -0.69
N ALA A 33 -8.52 16.55 -2.00
CA ALA A 33 -8.50 17.75 -2.82
C ALA A 33 -9.90 18.14 -3.29
N GLU A 34 -10.14 19.44 -3.40
CA GLU A 34 -11.36 20.03 -3.95
C GLU A 34 -11.19 20.38 -5.44
N VAL A 35 -11.96 19.73 -6.31
CA VAL A 35 -11.87 19.86 -7.78
C VAL A 35 -13.20 20.18 -8.45
N THR A 36 -14.21 20.64 -7.69
CA THR A 36 -15.54 20.98 -8.21
C THR A 36 -15.67 22.45 -8.65
N GLY A 37 -14.75 23.31 -8.21
CA GLY A 37 -14.86 24.76 -8.36
C GLY A 37 -14.30 25.37 -9.65
N ASN A 38 -13.69 24.58 -10.55
CA ASN A 38 -12.87 25.12 -11.64
C ASN A 38 -13.18 24.47 -13.00
N THR A 39 -12.89 25.20 -14.08
CA THR A 39 -13.08 24.77 -15.48
C THR A 39 -11.76 24.47 -16.19
N SER A 40 -10.66 24.30 -15.45
CA SER A 40 -9.32 24.09 -16.01
C SER A 40 -8.50 23.17 -15.10
N ILE A 41 -7.91 22.12 -15.67
CA ILE A 41 -7.04 21.18 -14.95
C ILE A 41 -5.81 21.90 -14.37
N PRO A 42 -5.09 22.76 -15.12
CA PRO A 42 -4.03 23.61 -14.56
C PRO A 42 -4.45 24.43 -13.34
N THR A 43 -5.65 25.02 -13.35
CA THR A 43 -6.15 25.81 -12.22
C THR A 43 -6.53 24.93 -11.03
N MET A 44 -7.07 23.73 -11.25
CA MET A 44 -7.30 22.77 -10.17
C MET A 44 -5.97 22.40 -9.49
N ALA A 45 -4.94 22.09 -10.28
CA ALA A 45 -3.61 21.74 -9.78
C ALA A 45 -2.98 22.89 -8.98
N SER A 46 -3.00 24.11 -9.50
CA SER A 46 -2.40 25.27 -8.82
C SER A 46 -3.08 25.55 -7.48
N ARG A 47 -4.42 25.47 -7.42
CA ARG A 47 -5.16 25.68 -6.16
C ARG A 47 -4.81 24.64 -5.10
N ILE A 48 -4.71 23.37 -5.48
CA ILE A 48 -4.32 22.30 -4.53
C ILE A 48 -2.90 22.56 -4.00
N LEU A 49 -1.98 23.01 -4.87
CA LEU A 49 -0.62 23.35 -4.48
C LEU A 49 -0.58 24.56 -3.53
N ASP A 50 -1.45 25.55 -3.73
CA ASP A 50 -1.54 26.75 -2.88
C ASP A 50 -2.19 26.46 -1.51
N GLU A 51 -3.11 25.50 -1.44
CA GLU A 51 -3.88 25.17 -0.23
C GLU A 51 -3.14 24.29 0.79
N ILE A 52 -2.15 23.52 0.32
CA ILE A 52 -1.45 22.53 1.15
C ILE A 52 0.03 22.88 1.12
N ASP A 53 0.66 23.08 2.27
CA ASP A 53 2.10 23.36 2.35
C ASP A 53 2.96 22.08 2.31
N GLY A 54 4.22 22.24 1.87
CA GLY A 54 5.26 21.21 1.96
C GLY A 54 5.26 20.15 0.85
N ASP A 55 5.95 19.05 1.12
CA ASP A 55 6.11 17.93 0.19
C ASP A 55 4.79 17.12 0.05
N LEU A 56 4.42 16.75 -1.17
CA LEU A 56 3.17 16.06 -1.47
C LEU A 56 3.40 14.76 -2.25
N ILE A 57 2.53 13.78 -2.06
CA ILE A 57 2.32 12.67 -2.98
C ILE A 57 0.89 12.79 -3.51
N ALA A 58 0.74 13.05 -4.81
CA ALA A 58 -0.57 13.24 -5.42
C ALA A 58 -1.13 11.89 -5.91
N ILE A 59 -2.33 11.56 -5.46
CA ILE A 59 -3.04 10.30 -5.73
C ILE A 59 -4.32 10.64 -6.49
N GLY A 60 -4.31 10.45 -7.81
CA GLY A 60 -5.37 10.90 -8.69
C GLY A 60 -6.07 9.76 -9.43
N HIS A 61 -7.41 9.83 -9.48
CA HIS A 61 -8.24 8.89 -10.24
C HIS A 61 -8.83 9.58 -11.46
N SER A 62 -8.70 8.98 -12.64
CA SER A 62 -9.29 9.49 -13.89
C SER A 62 -8.92 10.96 -14.14
N MET A 63 -9.89 11.90 -14.15
CA MET A 63 -9.61 13.35 -14.21
C MET A 63 -8.62 13.81 -13.14
N GLY A 64 -8.72 13.31 -11.91
CA GLY A 64 -7.80 13.62 -10.82
C GLY A 64 -6.35 13.18 -11.10
N GLY A 65 -6.16 12.12 -11.90
CA GLY A 65 -4.83 11.72 -12.38
C GLY A 65 -4.19 12.77 -13.29
N ARG A 66 -5.01 13.44 -14.12
CA ARG A 66 -4.55 14.57 -14.96
C ARG A 66 -4.21 15.80 -14.13
N VAL A 67 -4.98 16.06 -13.07
CA VAL A 67 -4.65 17.11 -12.09
C VAL A 67 -3.34 16.79 -11.37
N ALA A 68 -3.12 15.54 -10.95
CA ALA A 68 -1.87 15.11 -10.31
C ALA A 68 -0.64 15.26 -11.23
N MET A 69 -0.75 14.88 -12.50
CA MET A 69 0.31 15.10 -13.50
C MET A 69 0.64 16.59 -13.67
N GLU A 70 -0.38 17.44 -13.68
CA GLU A 70 -0.23 18.88 -13.80
C GLU A 70 0.38 19.50 -12.54
N MET A 71 0.07 18.99 -11.34
CA MET A 71 0.77 19.38 -10.10
C MET A 71 2.27 19.07 -10.18
N ALA A 72 2.65 17.90 -10.70
CA ALA A 72 4.05 17.52 -10.88
C ALA A 72 4.77 18.38 -11.93
N ARG A 73 4.05 18.87 -12.93
CA ARG A 73 4.58 19.83 -13.91
C ARG A 73 4.80 21.23 -13.29
N GLN A 74 3.85 21.69 -12.48
CA GLN A 74 3.86 23.04 -11.92
C GLN A 74 4.82 23.21 -10.73
N ALA A 75 4.94 22.19 -9.87
CA ALA A 75 5.76 22.21 -8.66
C ALA A 75 6.59 20.91 -8.50
N PRO A 76 7.50 20.60 -9.45
CA PRO A 76 8.26 19.35 -9.48
C PRO A 76 9.13 19.11 -8.24
N GLU A 77 9.52 20.17 -7.53
CA GLU A 77 10.27 20.12 -6.28
C GLU A 77 9.43 19.71 -5.07
N ARG A 78 8.10 19.92 -5.13
CA ARG A 78 7.16 19.59 -4.05
C ARG A 78 6.55 18.21 -4.21
N ILE A 79 6.43 17.70 -5.43
CA ILE A 79 5.85 16.38 -5.68
C ILE A 79 6.90 15.29 -5.48
N ARG A 80 6.74 14.52 -4.40
CA ARG A 80 7.63 13.41 -4.01
C ARG A 80 7.25 12.09 -4.65
N GLY A 81 6.02 11.95 -5.12
CA GLY A 81 5.54 10.77 -5.84
C GLY A 81 4.17 11.00 -6.45
N LEU A 82 3.81 10.18 -7.43
CA LEU A 82 2.50 10.18 -8.06
C LEU A 82 1.87 8.80 -8.00
N VAL A 83 0.56 8.75 -7.74
CA VAL A 83 -0.26 7.57 -8.01
C VAL A 83 -1.32 7.97 -9.03
N LEU A 84 -1.29 7.33 -10.19
CA LEU A 84 -2.16 7.62 -11.33
C LEU A 84 -3.06 6.41 -11.59
N ALA A 85 -4.30 6.48 -11.11
CA ALA A 85 -5.27 5.39 -11.19
C ALA A 85 -6.30 5.62 -12.29
N ASN A 86 -6.48 4.62 -13.17
CA ASN A 86 -7.49 4.59 -14.22
C ASN A 86 -7.53 5.89 -15.04
N THR A 87 -6.36 6.41 -15.43
CA THR A 87 -6.25 7.72 -16.09
C THR A 87 -5.55 7.63 -17.44
N GLY A 88 -5.52 8.75 -18.16
CA GLY A 88 -4.82 8.91 -19.42
C GLY A 88 -4.16 10.29 -19.50
N TYR A 89 -3.27 10.46 -20.47
CA TYR A 89 -2.44 11.67 -20.61
C TYR A 89 -2.74 12.47 -21.87
N GLN A 90 -3.35 11.84 -22.87
CA GLN A 90 -3.53 12.39 -24.22
C GLN A 90 -4.44 13.63 -24.20
N PRO A 91 -4.29 14.55 -25.18
CA PRO A 91 -5.16 15.70 -25.33
C PRO A 91 -6.58 15.28 -25.74
N ARG A 92 -7.46 16.26 -26.00
CA ARG A 92 -8.79 15.99 -26.56
C ARG A 92 -8.68 15.29 -27.92
N ARG A 93 -9.56 14.31 -28.16
CA ARG A 93 -9.67 13.66 -29.46
C ARG A 93 -10.56 14.48 -30.39
N GLU A 94 -10.35 14.34 -31.69
CA GLU A 94 -11.26 14.90 -32.69
C GLU A 94 -12.68 14.35 -32.49
N GLY A 95 -13.69 15.21 -32.56
CA GLY A 95 -15.10 14.86 -32.35
C GLY A 95 -15.51 14.59 -30.89
N GLU A 96 -14.60 14.71 -29.92
CA GLU A 96 -14.93 14.57 -28.49
C GLU A 96 -15.90 15.66 -28.01
N GLU A 97 -15.78 16.87 -28.53
CA GLU A 97 -16.57 18.05 -28.13
C GLU A 97 -18.08 17.84 -28.25
N ALA A 98 -18.55 17.30 -29.38
CA ALA A 98 -19.97 17.06 -29.59
C ALA A 98 -20.54 16.05 -28.57
N LYS A 99 -19.81 14.97 -28.28
CA LYS A 99 -20.23 13.96 -27.29
C LYS A 99 -20.24 14.52 -25.87
N ARG A 100 -19.25 15.36 -25.53
CA ARG A 100 -19.18 16.03 -24.23
C ARG A 100 -20.29 17.07 -24.07
N GLN A 101 -20.65 17.79 -25.13
CA GLN A 101 -21.78 18.71 -25.10
C GLN A 101 -23.10 17.96 -24.89
N GLN A 102 -23.32 16.82 -25.54
CA GLN A 102 -24.49 15.97 -25.27
C GLN A 102 -24.57 15.52 -23.80
N MET A 103 -23.42 15.19 -23.18
CA MET A 103 -23.39 14.88 -21.75
C MET A 103 -23.78 16.10 -20.92
N ILE A 104 -23.25 17.29 -21.22
CA ILE A 104 -23.59 18.54 -20.52
C ILE A 104 -25.09 18.80 -20.61
N ASP A 105 -25.66 18.71 -21.82
CA ASP A 105 -27.08 18.96 -22.06
C ASP A 105 -27.95 17.98 -21.26
N LEU A 106 -27.59 16.69 -21.23
CA LEU A 106 -28.27 15.68 -20.42
C LEU A 106 -28.14 15.98 -18.93
N GLY A 107 -26.95 16.31 -18.42
CA GLY A 107 -26.74 16.63 -17.01
C GLY A 107 -27.50 17.88 -16.56
N ASN A 108 -27.56 18.91 -17.40
CA ASN A 108 -28.31 20.13 -17.15
C ASN A 108 -29.84 19.88 -17.15
N HIS A 109 -30.31 18.89 -17.91
CA HIS A 109 -31.70 18.49 -17.90
C HIS A 109 -32.04 17.56 -16.73
N ASP A 110 -31.27 16.48 -16.54
CA ASP A 110 -31.50 15.44 -15.55
C ASP A 110 -30.18 14.71 -15.17
N MET A 111 -29.65 15.06 -14.00
CA MET A 111 -28.46 14.41 -13.44
C MET A 111 -28.68 12.93 -13.08
N ALA A 112 -29.91 12.50 -12.78
CA ALA A 112 -30.20 11.11 -12.48
C ALA A 112 -30.15 10.26 -13.76
N ALA A 113 -30.74 10.75 -14.84
CA ALA A 113 -30.66 10.11 -16.16
C ALA A 113 -29.20 10.07 -16.67
N LEU A 114 -28.43 11.15 -16.47
CA LEU A 114 -26.99 11.15 -16.76
C LEU A 114 -26.28 10.03 -15.99
N ALA A 115 -26.51 9.91 -14.68
CA ALA A 115 -25.88 8.89 -13.85
C ALA A 115 -26.23 7.47 -14.30
N ASP A 116 -27.51 7.22 -14.62
CA ASP A 116 -28.00 5.91 -15.08
C ASP A 116 -27.39 5.51 -16.43
N GLN A 117 -27.12 6.48 -17.30
CA GLN A 117 -26.46 6.23 -18.59
C GLN A 117 -24.93 6.10 -18.47
N TRP A 118 -24.31 6.90 -17.60
CA TRP A 118 -22.86 7.08 -17.56
C TRP A 118 -22.14 6.04 -16.69
N LEU A 119 -22.71 5.65 -15.55
CA LEU A 119 -22.03 4.80 -14.56
C LEU A 119 -21.92 3.32 -14.96
N PRO A 120 -23.00 2.62 -15.38
CA PRO A 120 -22.92 1.18 -15.63
C PRO A 120 -21.81 0.77 -16.59
N PRO A 121 -21.59 1.44 -17.74
CA PRO A 121 -20.59 0.96 -18.67
C PRO A 121 -19.17 1.19 -18.12
N MET A 122 -18.96 2.06 -17.13
CA MET A 122 -17.66 2.32 -16.49
C MET A 122 -17.20 1.23 -15.52
N LEU A 123 -18.10 0.37 -15.07
CA LEU A 123 -17.78 -0.70 -14.12
C LEU A 123 -17.30 -1.97 -14.83
N ALA A 124 -16.68 -2.87 -14.08
CA ALA A 124 -16.47 -4.23 -14.53
C ALA A 124 -17.79 -4.86 -15.01
N PRO A 125 -17.80 -5.66 -16.09
CA PRO A 125 -19.00 -6.35 -16.56
C PRO A 125 -19.71 -7.18 -15.48
N SER A 126 -18.96 -7.72 -14.51
CA SER A 126 -19.50 -8.48 -13.38
C SER A 126 -20.21 -7.62 -12.32
N ARG A 127 -20.10 -6.29 -12.41
CA ARG A 127 -20.60 -5.32 -11.43
C ARG A 127 -21.69 -4.39 -11.99
N THR A 128 -22.04 -4.51 -13.27
CA THR A 128 -23.03 -3.63 -13.91
C THR A 128 -24.44 -3.78 -13.34
N ASP A 129 -24.75 -4.92 -12.72
CA ASP A 129 -26.03 -5.21 -12.08
C ASP A 129 -25.99 -5.07 -10.54
N ASP A 130 -24.86 -4.59 -9.99
CA ASP A 130 -24.72 -4.34 -8.55
C ASP A 130 -25.47 -3.07 -8.14
N THR A 131 -26.72 -3.25 -7.73
CA THR A 131 -27.63 -2.15 -7.38
C THR A 131 -27.15 -1.33 -6.17
N GLU A 132 -26.44 -1.94 -5.22
CA GLU A 132 -25.91 -1.22 -4.06
C GLU A 132 -24.74 -0.32 -4.46
N LEU A 133 -23.79 -0.86 -5.22
CA LEU A 133 -22.67 -0.08 -5.76
C LEU A 133 -23.16 1.07 -6.65
N LEU A 134 -24.04 0.77 -7.61
CA LEU A 134 -24.60 1.78 -8.49
C LEU A 134 -25.40 2.84 -7.72
N GLY A 135 -26.17 2.43 -6.71
CA GLY A 135 -26.89 3.37 -5.85
C GLY A 135 -25.96 4.35 -5.13
N ARG A 136 -24.83 3.86 -4.59
CA ARG A 136 -23.82 4.72 -3.94
C ARG A 136 -23.14 5.67 -4.93
N LEU A 137 -22.74 5.18 -6.11
CA LEU A 137 -22.12 6.00 -7.16
C LEU A 137 -23.10 7.03 -7.73
N LYS A 138 -24.37 6.66 -7.92
CA LYS A 138 -25.42 7.58 -8.35
C LYS A 138 -25.63 8.68 -7.33
N ALA A 139 -25.70 8.36 -6.04
CA ALA A 139 -25.81 9.36 -4.98
C ALA A 139 -24.62 10.35 -4.99
N MET A 140 -23.40 9.88 -5.30
CA MET A 140 -22.22 10.74 -5.47
C MET A 140 -22.38 11.69 -6.66
N VAL A 141 -22.77 11.18 -7.83
CA VAL A 141 -23.02 12.00 -9.03
C VAL A 141 -24.09 13.07 -8.77
N LEU A 142 -25.17 12.70 -8.09
CA LEU A 142 -26.26 13.63 -7.75
C LEU A 142 -25.83 14.74 -6.77
N ARG A 143 -24.92 14.44 -5.83
CA ARG A 143 -24.36 15.47 -4.92
C ARG A 143 -23.55 16.54 -5.67
N ALA A 144 -22.82 16.16 -6.72
CA ALA A 144 -22.04 17.10 -7.52
C ALA A 144 -22.96 18.07 -8.29
N GLY A 145 -24.03 17.54 -8.91
CA GLY A 145 -25.01 18.34 -9.63
C GLY A 145 -24.53 18.90 -10.98
N PRO A 146 -25.42 19.58 -11.72
CA PRO A 146 -25.18 19.97 -13.12
C PRO A 146 -24.09 21.03 -13.28
N VAL A 147 -23.97 21.96 -12.34
CA VAL A 147 -22.96 23.04 -12.40
C VAL A 147 -21.55 22.48 -12.29
N VAL A 148 -21.32 21.53 -11.36
CA VAL A 148 -20.02 20.87 -11.22
C VAL A 148 -19.74 20.00 -12.43
N HIS A 149 -20.75 19.26 -12.90
CA HIS A 149 -20.66 18.44 -14.10
C HIS A 149 -20.12 19.25 -15.28
N GLU A 150 -20.79 20.36 -15.64
CA GLU A 150 -20.40 21.16 -16.77
C GLU A 150 -18.99 21.72 -16.61
N ARG A 151 -18.64 22.25 -15.43
CA ARG A 151 -17.29 22.78 -15.17
C ARG A 151 -16.19 21.75 -15.44
N GLN A 152 -16.38 20.53 -14.94
CA GLN A 152 -15.40 19.46 -15.10
C GLN A 152 -15.34 18.94 -16.54
N ILE A 153 -16.46 18.89 -17.25
CA ILE A 153 -16.44 18.56 -18.68
C ILE A 153 -15.69 19.61 -19.49
N ARG A 154 -15.91 20.91 -19.22
CA ARG A 154 -15.13 21.99 -19.87
C ARG A 154 -13.64 21.87 -19.56
N ALA A 155 -13.28 21.59 -18.30
CA ALA A 155 -11.89 21.32 -17.91
C ALA A 155 -11.26 20.16 -18.67
N LEU A 156 -12.02 19.10 -18.94
CA LEU A 156 -11.57 17.97 -19.74
C LEU A 156 -11.45 18.31 -21.22
N LEU A 157 -12.32 19.18 -21.77
CA LEU A 157 -12.21 19.60 -23.17
C LEU A 157 -10.94 20.41 -23.43
N ASP A 158 -10.51 21.22 -22.46
CA ASP A 158 -9.33 22.09 -22.56
C ASP A 158 -8.08 21.48 -21.90
N ARG A 159 -8.10 20.17 -21.63
CA ARG A 159 -7.02 19.49 -20.90
C ARG A 159 -5.68 19.56 -21.65
N PRO A 160 -4.56 19.84 -20.93
CA PRO A 160 -3.23 19.75 -21.51
C PRO A 160 -2.87 18.33 -21.95
N ASP A 161 -1.96 18.22 -22.94
CA ASP A 161 -1.29 16.97 -23.27
C ASP A 161 -0.14 16.72 -22.29
N ALA A 162 -0.27 15.71 -21.44
CA ALA A 162 0.78 15.35 -20.50
C ALA A 162 1.95 14.59 -21.16
N GLY A 163 1.79 14.09 -22.39
CA GLY A 163 2.87 13.51 -23.20
C GLY A 163 4.01 14.51 -23.45
N ALA A 164 3.70 15.81 -23.46
CA ALA A 164 4.69 16.86 -23.63
C ALA A 164 5.66 17.02 -22.45
N TYR A 165 5.34 16.48 -21.26
CA TYR A 165 6.11 16.76 -20.05
C TYR A 165 6.34 15.57 -19.10
N MET A 166 5.61 14.45 -19.23
CA MET A 166 5.72 13.34 -18.28
C MET A 166 7.12 12.67 -18.26
N ALA A 167 7.88 12.75 -19.36
CA ALA A 167 9.27 12.30 -19.43
C ALA A 167 10.19 13.06 -18.45
N ASN A 168 9.76 14.25 -18.02
CA ASN A 168 10.51 15.13 -17.11
C ASN A 168 10.09 14.96 -15.64
N PHE A 169 9.21 14.01 -15.31
CA PHE A 169 8.85 13.74 -13.92
C PHE A 169 10.09 13.30 -13.12
N LYS A 170 10.31 13.96 -11.97
CA LYS A 170 11.47 13.75 -11.10
C LYS A 170 11.19 12.79 -9.93
N CYS A 171 9.97 12.27 -9.85
CA CYS A 171 9.48 11.48 -8.74
C CYS A 171 9.03 10.08 -9.22
N PRO A 172 9.04 9.07 -8.34
CA PRO A 172 8.49 7.76 -8.67
C PRO A 172 6.98 7.86 -8.92
N VAL A 173 6.50 7.07 -9.88
CA VAL A 173 5.10 7.01 -10.29
C VAL A 173 4.57 5.58 -10.14
N LEU A 174 3.46 5.42 -9.43
CA LEU A 174 2.66 4.20 -9.43
C LEU A 174 1.49 4.38 -10.40
N LEU A 175 1.39 3.50 -11.38
CA LEU A 175 0.29 3.41 -12.32
C LEU A 175 -0.64 2.29 -11.87
N ILE A 176 -1.92 2.60 -11.68
CA ILE A 176 -2.95 1.62 -11.34
C ILE A 176 -3.91 1.53 -12.52
N ALA A 177 -3.79 0.47 -13.29
CA ALA A 177 -4.75 0.14 -14.35
C ALA A 177 -5.69 -0.96 -13.87
N ALA A 178 -6.85 -1.09 -14.51
CA ALA A 178 -7.78 -2.17 -14.22
C ALA A 178 -8.04 -3.02 -15.48
N ARG A 179 -8.22 -4.33 -15.27
CA ARG A 179 -8.31 -5.32 -16.34
C ARG A 179 -9.43 -5.03 -17.33
N GLU A 180 -10.55 -4.51 -16.84
CA GLU A 180 -11.80 -4.36 -17.58
C GLU A 180 -12.14 -2.87 -17.82
N ASP A 181 -11.17 -1.97 -17.63
CA ASP A 181 -11.34 -0.52 -17.87
C ASP A 181 -11.36 -0.19 -19.37
N GLY A 182 -12.54 0.15 -19.88
CA GLY A 182 -12.74 0.60 -21.26
C GLY A 182 -12.44 2.08 -21.53
N TRP A 183 -12.26 2.91 -20.50
CA TRP A 183 -12.04 4.37 -20.63
C TRP A 183 -10.56 4.69 -20.65
N SER A 184 -9.82 4.08 -19.71
CA SER A 184 -8.38 4.23 -19.54
C SER A 184 -7.71 2.84 -19.59
N PRO A 185 -7.77 2.15 -20.74
CA PRO A 185 -7.27 0.78 -20.86
C PRO A 185 -5.79 0.66 -20.47
N ILE A 186 -5.38 -0.56 -20.12
CA ILE A 186 -4.00 -0.90 -19.73
C ILE A 186 -2.96 -0.39 -20.74
N ALA A 187 -3.28 -0.39 -22.04
CA ALA A 187 -2.40 0.14 -23.08
C ALA A 187 -1.98 1.59 -22.82
N GLN A 188 -2.91 2.47 -22.40
CA GLN A 188 -2.57 3.87 -22.08
C GLN A 188 -1.62 3.97 -20.88
N HIS A 189 -1.77 3.09 -19.88
CA HIS A 189 -0.88 3.08 -18.73
C HIS A 189 0.50 2.51 -19.08
N ARG A 190 0.57 1.53 -19.99
CA ARG A 190 1.86 1.04 -20.52
C ARG A 190 2.61 2.13 -21.28
N GLU A 191 1.92 2.91 -22.10
CA GLU A 191 2.52 4.08 -22.77
C GLU A 191 3.11 5.07 -21.75
N ILE A 192 2.41 5.36 -20.65
CA ILE A 192 2.96 6.21 -19.57
C ILE A 192 4.19 5.56 -18.94
N ALA A 193 4.15 4.26 -18.65
CA ALA A 193 5.25 3.52 -18.04
C ALA A 193 6.51 3.49 -18.91
N GLU A 194 6.37 3.51 -20.23
CA GLU A 194 7.48 3.54 -21.19
C GLU A 194 8.19 4.89 -21.24
N VAL A 195 7.47 5.99 -20.95
CA VAL A 195 8.00 7.35 -21.06
C VAL A 195 8.48 7.89 -19.70
N VAL A 196 7.82 7.52 -18.60
CA VAL A 196 8.18 8.01 -17.26
C VAL A 196 9.42 7.27 -16.74
N PRO A 197 10.47 7.99 -16.27
CA PRO A 197 11.75 7.36 -15.90
C PRO A 197 11.69 6.35 -14.75
N ASP A 198 10.77 6.54 -13.81
CA ASP A 198 10.63 5.70 -12.63
C ASP A 198 9.14 5.36 -12.40
N ALA A 199 8.63 4.43 -13.21
CA ALA A 199 7.24 3.98 -13.17
C ALA A 199 7.11 2.51 -12.77
N GLU A 200 6.09 2.22 -11.96
CA GLU A 200 5.64 0.88 -11.64
C GLU A 200 4.17 0.73 -12.08
N LEU A 201 3.84 -0.30 -12.85
CA LEU A 201 2.48 -0.58 -13.29
C LEU A 201 1.89 -1.78 -12.53
N VAL A 202 0.77 -1.54 -11.85
CA VAL A 202 -0.05 -2.57 -11.22
C VAL A 202 -1.37 -2.67 -11.98
N ILE A 203 -1.77 -3.91 -12.29
CA ILE A 203 -3.06 -4.21 -12.91
C ILE A 203 -3.98 -4.83 -11.87
N ILE A 204 -5.11 -4.18 -11.61
CA ILE A 204 -6.16 -4.67 -10.73
C ILE A 204 -7.09 -5.58 -11.53
N GLU A 205 -7.18 -6.83 -11.11
CA GLU A 205 -8.05 -7.83 -11.73
C GLU A 205 -9.50 -7.66 -11.25
N HIS A 206 -10.45 -7.99 -12.13
CA HIS A 206 -11.90 -7.90 -11.86
C HIS A 206 -12.38 -6.50 -11.45
N ALA A 207 -11.85 -5.47 -12.12
CA ALA A 207 -12.24 -4.07 -11.95
C ALA A 207 -12.36 -3.37 -13.30
N GLY A 208 -13.35 -2.48 -13.39
CA GLY A 208 -13.48 -1.48 -14.44
C GLY A 208 -12.77 -0.17 -14.10
N HIS A 209 -13.31 0.94 -14.61
CA HIS A 209 -12.75 2.27 -14.45
C HIS A 209 -12.79 2.77 -13.00
N PHE A 210 -13.71 2.28 -12.17
CA PHE A 210 -13.81 2.64 -10.76
C PHE A 210 -13.09 1.63 -9.86
N ALA A 211 -11.89 1.17 -10.25
CA ALA A 211 -11.09 0.24 -9.45
C ALA A 211 -10.92 0.64 -7.96
N PRO A 212 -10.74 1.93 -7.59
CA PRO A 212 -10.70 2.34 -6.19
C PRO A 212 -11.97 2.02 -5.39
N VAL A 213 -13.12 1.84 -6.06
CA VAL A 213 -14.40 1.48 -5.44
C VAL A 213 -14.71 -0.01 -5.61
N GLU A 214 -14.49 -0.55 -6.81
CA GLU A 214 -14.82 -1.95 -7.15
C GLU A 214 -13.89 -2.94 -6.44
N ARG A 215 -12.61 -2.58 -6.25
CA ARG A 215 -11.56 -3.42 -5.67
C ARG A 215 -10.68 -2.60 -4.72
N ALA A 216 -11.33 -1.91 -3.79
CA ALA A 216 -10.69 -0.96 -2.88
C ALA A 216 -9.53 -1.58 -2.07
N GLU A 217 -9.66 -2.83 -1.64
CA GLU A 217 -8.62 -3.56 -0.90
C GLU A 217 -7.37 -3.81 -1.74
N ASP A 218 -7.54 -4.25 -3.00
CA ASP A 218 -6.43 -4.51 -3.92
C ASP A 218 -5.68 -3.19 -4.24
N VAL A 219 -6.43 -2.11 -4.48
CA VAL A 219 -5.88 -0.77 -4.72
C VAL A 219 -5.15 -0.24 -3.47
N ALA A 220 -5.76 -0.37 -2.29
CA ALA A 220 -5.14 0.05 -1.03
C ALA A 220 -3.84 -0.72 -0.77
N SER A 221 -3.85 -2.04 -0.98
CA SER A 221 -2.67 -2.90 -0.85
C SER A 221 -1.54 -2.43 -1.77
N ALA A 222 -1.83 -2.22 -3.06
CA ALA A 222 -0.84 -1.75 -4.03
C ALA A 222 -0.22 -0.39 -3.64
N ILE A 223 -1.05 0.56 -3.19
CA ILE A 223 -0.58 1.90 -2.78
C ILE A 223 0.25 1.80 -1.49
N CYS A 224 -0.23 1.09 -0.47
CA CYS A 224 0.49 0.92 0.80
C CYS A 224 1.84 0.25 0.59
N ASP A 225 1.89 -0.83 -0.19
CA ASP A 225 3.12 -1.55 -0.49
C ASP A 225 4.11 -0.67 -1.25
N TRP A 226 3.64 0.10 -2.24
CA TRP A 226 4.49 1.05 -2.97
C TRP A 226 5.00 2.18 -2.06
N LEU A 227 4.13 2.75 -1.23
CA LEU A 227 4.51 3.78 -0.26
C LEU A 227 5.59 3.26 0.71
N HIS A 228 5.44 2.05 1.23
CA HIS A 228 6.44 1.43 2.10
C HIS A 228 7.78 1.21 1.39
N ARG A 229 7.78 0.71 0.15
CA ARG A 229 9.03 0.47 -0.60
C ARG A 229 9.76 1.77 -0.96
N ARG A 230 9.03 2.82 -1.33
CA ARG A 230 9.59 4.07 -1.87
C ARG A 230 9.86 5.13 -0.82
N PHE A 231 9.02 5.20 0.20
CA PHE A 231 9.03 6.28 1.20
C PHE A 231 8.98 5.78 2.64
N GLY A 232 8.79 4.47 2.85
CA GLY A 232 9.00 3.88 4.15
C GLY A 232 10.39 4.27 4.64
N ARG A 233 10.49 4.73 5.87
CA ARG A 233 11.79 4.85 6.52
C ARG A 233 12.39 3.44 6.42
N ARG A 234 13.52 3.28 5.71
CA ARG A 234 14.48 2.27 6.14
C ARG A 234 14.65 2.55 7.61
N THR A 235 14.27 1.64 8.49
CA THR A 235 14.78 1.68 9.86
C THR A 235 16.28 1.85 9.66
N PRO A 236 16.85 3.00 10.04
CA PRO A 236 18.28 3.16 9.89
C PRO A 236 18.89 1.97 10.62
N GLU A 237 19.87 1.27 10.04
CA GLU A 237 20.67 0.29 10.81
C GLU A 237 21.20 0.91 12.12
N LYS A 238 21.23 2.24 12.23
CA LYS A 238 21.51 3.01 13.44
C LYS A 238 20.49 2.90 14.58
N GLU A 239 19.28 2.41 14.36
CA GLU A 239 18.33 2.05 15.43
C GLU A 239 18.34 0.55 15.76
N ALA A 240 19.16 -0.26 15.06
CA ALA A 240 19.46 -1.59 15.54
C ALA A 240 20.22 -1.43 16.86
N ILE A 241 19.63 -1.94 17.96
CA ILE A 241 20.39 -2.12 19.18
C ILE A 241 21.49 -3.12 18.81
N PRO A 242 22.78 -2.75 18.92
CA PRO A 242 23.88 -3.64 18.56
C PRO A 242 23.68 -5.00 19.23
N ASP A 243 23.93 -6.07 18.45
CA ASP A 243 23.84 -7.46 18.91
C ASP A 243 22.45 -7.90 19.42
N THR A 244 21.37 -7.16 19.09
CA THR A 244 19.99 -7.56 19.40
C THR A 244 19.20 -7.85 18.13
N PRO A 245 19.01 -9.12 17.76
CA PRO A 245 18.19 -9.48 16.60
C PRO A 245 16.73 -9.05 16.82
N LEU A 246 16.19 -8.24 15.91
CA LEU A 246 14.77 -7.87 15.94
C LEU A 246 13.94 -8.99 15.30
N PHE A 247 12.90 -9.43 16.02
CA PHE A 247 11.92 -10.37 15.48
C PHE A 247 10.86 -9.60 14.68
N ASP A 248 11.04 -9.55 13.36
CA ASP A 248 10.14 -8.89 12.41
C ASP A 248 9.39 -9.89 11.52
N ARG A 249 8.64 -9.40 10.53
CA ARG A 249 7.90 -10.26 9.58
C ARG A 249 8.84 -11.19 8.80
N ALA A 250 10.00 -10.70 8.36
CA ALA A 250 10.96 -11.50 7.61
C ALA A 250 11.58 -12.60 8.48
N GLY A 251 11.91 -12.30 9.73
CA GLY A 251 12.36 -13.24 10.75
C GLY A 251 11.32 -14.30 11.08
N SER A 252 10.05 -13.90 11.22
CA SER A 252 8.94 -14.82 11.45
C SER A 252 8.76 -15.84 10.33
N ILE A 253 8.86 -15.40 9.06
CA ILE A 253 8.80 -16.29 7.89
C ILE A 253 10.01 -17.24 7.86
N ARG A 254 11.21 -16.69 8.07
CA ARG A 254 12.46 -17.45 8.05
C ARG A 254 12.49 -18.54 9.12
N GLY A 255 12.03 -18.23 10.33
CA GLY A 255 11.99 -19.16 11.45
C GLY A 255 10.67 -19.92 11.63
N TYR A 256 9.80 -19.97 10.62
CA TYR A 256 8.49 -20.62 10.75
C TYR A 256 8.58 -22.07 11.27
N ARG A 257 9.58 -22.84 10.80
CA ARG A 257 9.76 -24.26 11.15
C ARG A 257 10.15 -24.44 12.61
N ILE A 258 11.19 -23.74 13.05
CA ILE A 258 11.65 -23.76 14.44
C ILE A 258 10.56 -23.29 15.41
N ASN A 259 9.81 -22.25 15.03
CA ASN A 259 8.69 -21.72 15.83
C ASN A 259 7.55 -22.73 15.98
N LYS A 260 7.15 -23.37 14.88
CA LYS A 260 6.11 -24.40 14.88
C LYS A 260 6.52 -25.62 15.70
N MET A 261 7.76 -26.06 15.56
CA MET A 261 8.34 -27.18 16.32
C MET A 261 8.33 -26.89 17.83
N ALA A 262 8.86 -25.73 18.23
CA ALA A 262 8.97 -25.37 19.64
C ALA A 262 7.59 -25.15 20.28
N MET A 263 6.62 -24.60 19.54
CA MET A 263 5.24 -24.49 20.00
C MET A 263 4.58 -25.84 20.25
N ALA A 264 4.87 -26.85 19.43
CA ALA A 264 4.31 -28.18 19.60
C ALA A 264 4.74 -28.86 20.92
N LEU A 265 5.88 -28.46 21.51
CA LEU A 265 6.35 -28.93 22.82
C LEU A 265 5.43 -28.54 24.00
N GLY A 266 4.42 -27.69 23.77
CA GLY A 266 3.35 -27.46 24.74
C GLY A 266 2.59 -28.74 25.13
N GLN A 267 2.57 -29.74 24.24
CA GLN A 267 1.89 -31.03 24.47
C GLN A 267 2.83 -32.07 25.13
N PRO A 268 2.39 -32.80 26.17
CA PRO A 268 3.21 -33.82 26.84
C PRO A 268 3.78 -34.88 25.89
N ALA A 269 2.97 -35.40 24.98
CA ALA A 269 3.41 -36.43 24.01
C ALA A 269 4.55 -35.94 23.12
N ASN A 270 4.57 -34.65 22.77
CA ASN A 270 5.64 -34.07 21.96
C ASN A 270 6.92 -33.89 22.76
N ARG A 271 6.83 -33.60 24.06
CA ARG A 271 8.02 -33.56 24.94
C ARG A 271 8.65 -34.95 25.09
N GLU A 272 7.83 -35.98 25.26
CA GLU A 272 8.34 -37.36 25.35
C GLU A 272 8.96 -37.81 24.02
N ALA A 273 8.35 -37.46 22.88
CA ALA A 273 8.93 -37.74 21.57
C ALA A 273 10.27 -37.00 21.36
N PHE A 274 10.35 -35.73 21.76
CA PHE A 274 11.58 -34.94 21.71
C PHE A 274 12.70 -35.55 22.55
N LYS A 275 12.40 -36.01 23.78
CA LYS A 275 13.37 -36.69 24.66
C LYS A 275 13.84 -38.04 24.11
N ALA A 276 12.93 -38.78 23.47
CA ALA A 276 13.24 -40.12 22.98
C ALA A 276 14.21 -40.09 21.78
N ASN A 277 14.01 -39.16 20.85
CA ASN A 277 14.91 -38.95 19.73
C ASN A 277 14.75 -37.52 19.20
N GLU A 278 15.66 -36.65 19.64
CA GLU A 278 15.59 -35.23 19.34
C GLU A 278 15.67 -34.98 17.83
N GLU A 279 16.66 -35.54 17.14
CA GLU A 279 16.85 -35.34 15.70
C GLU A 279 15.62 -35.78 14.88
N ALA A 280 15.09 -36.97 15.17
CA ALA A 280 13.89 -37.47 14.51
C ALA A 280 12.65 -36.60 14.80
N TYR A 281 12.56 -35.99 15.98
CA TYR A 281 11.49 -35.04 16.27
C TYR A 281 11.63 -33.76 15.44
N LEU A 282 12.85 -33.21 15.32
CA LEU A 282 13.12 -32.01 14.51
C LEU A 282 12.81 -32.26 13.02
N ASP A 283 13.09 -33.46 12.51
CA ASP A 283 12.76 -33.87 11.14
C ASP A 283 11.26 -33.80 10.82
N ARG A 284 10.38 -34.09 11.78
CA ARG A 284 8.92 -34.03 11.59
C ARG A 284 8.42 -32.63 11.23
N PHE A 285 9.19 -31.60 11.57
CA PHE A 285 8.87 -30.20 11.29
C PHE A 285 9.69 -29.63 10.12
N GLY A 286 10.53 -30.45 9.48
CA GLY A 286 11.32 -30.08 8.31
C GLY A 286 12.41 -29.05 8.60
N LEU A 287 12.94 -28.99 9.82
CA LEU A 287 14.02 -28.08 10.17
C LEU A 287 15.23 -28.34 9.26
N THR A 288 15.84 -27.25 8.80
CA THR A 288 17.10 -27.27 8.04
C THR A 288 18.25 -27.79 8.91
N PRO A 289 19.37 -28.25 8.31
CA PRO A 289 20.53 -28.70 9.08
C PRO A 289 21.05 -27.65 10.08
N GLU A 290 21.01 -26.36 9.70
CA GLU A 290 21.42 -25.24 10.54
C GLU A 290 20.48 -25.03 11.74
N GLU A 291 19.17 -25.01 11.50
CA GLU A 291 18.15 -24.93 12.56
C GLU A 291 18.23 -26.11 13.53
N LYS A 292 18.42 -27.34 13.01
CA LYS A 292 18.57 -28.53 13.85
C LYS A 292 19.79 -28.41 14.75
N ALA A 293 20.93 -27.99 14.18
CA ALA A 293 22.17 -27.88 14.91
C ALA A 293 22.09 -26.81 16.02
N ALA A 294 21.40 -25.70 15.76
CA ALA A 294 21.13 -24.67 16.77
C ALA A 294 20.28 -25.21 17.93
N VAL A 295 19.20 -25.95 17.62
CA VAL A 295 18.34 -26.56 18.66
C VAL A 295 19.11 -27.58 19.48
N MET A 296 19.77 -28.54 18.84
CA MET A 296 20.48 -29.65 19.50
C MET A 296 21.64 -29.18 20.38
N ARG A 297 22.33 -28.10 20.01
CA ARG A 297 23.38 -27.49 20.84
C ARG A 297 22.87 -26.53 21.90
N ARG A 298 21.55 -26.29 21.97
CA ARG A 298 20.92 -25.26 22.81
C ARG A 298 21.53 -23.88 22.53
N ASP A 299 21.80 -23.59 21.26
CA ASP A 299 22.35 -22.30 20.83
C ASP A 299 21.22 -21.26 20.72
N TRP A 300 20.84 -20.68 21.85
CA TRP A 300 19.73 -19.73 21.96
C TRP A 300 19.92 -18.45 21.16
N HIS A 301 21.17 -18.00 21.01
CA HIS A 301 21.50 -16.86 20.19
C HIS A 301 21.23 -17.18 18.71
N GLU A 302 21.72 -18.33 18.25
CA GLU A 302 21.54 -18.78 16.87
C GLU A 302 20.08 -19.09 16.55
N MET A 303 19.35 -19.71 17.46
CA MET A 303 17.91 -19.94 17.30
C MET A 303 17.15 -18.63 17.08
N VAL A 304 17.50 -17.55 17.79
CA VAL A 304 16.90 -16.21 17.58
C VAL A 304 17.33 -15.61 16.24
N ARG A 305 18.62 -15.70 15.88
CA ARG A 305 19.14 -15.22 14.58
C ARG A 305 18.43 -15.89 13.39
N LEU A 306 18.13 -17.18 13.51
CA LEU A 306 17.41 -17.97 12.52
C LEU A 306 15.90 -17.66 12.45
N GLY A 307 15.40 -16.73 13.28
CA GLY A 307 13.99 -16.33 13.30
C GLY A 307 13.16 -17.07 14.35
N GLY A 308 13.79 -17.66 15.36
CA GLY A 308 13.11 -18.21 16.52
C GLY A 308 12.51 -17.10 17.38
N ASN A 309 11.20 -17.16 17.60
CA ASN A 309 10.51 -16.33 18.56
C ASN A 309 10.85 -16.81 19.98
N LEU A 310 11.34 -15.89 20.82
CA LEU A 310 11.80 -16.21 22.16
C LEU A 310 10.75 -16.97 23.00
N PHE A 311 9.48 -16.56 22.94
CA PHE A 311 8.39 -17.20 23.70
C PHE A 311 8.10 -18.65 23.26
N PHE A 312 8.45 -18.98 22.02
CA PHE A 312 8.26 -20.32 21.46
C PHE A 312 9.46 -21.19 21.77
N ILE A 313 10.67 -20.74 21.42
CA ILE A 313 11.89 -21.53 21.62
C ILE A 313 12.16 -21.82 23.10
N LEU A 314 11.77 -20.94 24.03
CA LEU A 314 11.88 -21.20 25.48
C LEU A 314 11.15 -22.47 25.93
N LYS A 315 10.20 -23.02 25.14
CA LYS A 315 9.53 -24.30 25.45
C LYS A 315 10.47 -25.50 25.30
N ILE A 316 11.58 -25.36 24.58
CA ILE A 316 12.66 -26.36 24.55
C ILE A 316 13.25 -26.54 25.96
N ALA A 317 13.38 -25.44 26.73
CA ALA A 317 13.84 -25.49 28.11
C ALA A 317 12.84 -26.12 29.09
N ALA A 318 11.59 -26.35 28.67
CA ALA A 318 10.62 -27.12 29.46
C ALA A 318 10.84 -28.65 29.35
N VAL A 319 11.67 -29.08 28.39
CA VAL A 319 12.03 -30.49 28.18
C VAL A 319 13.38 -30.82 28.83
N ASP A 320 14.26 -29.82 28.88
CA ASP A 320 15.62 -29.86 29.42
C ASP A 320 15.79 -28.61 30.31
N PRO A 321 15.80 -28.73 31.65
CA PRO A 321 15.62 -27.61 32.59
C PRO A 321 16.86 -26.72 32.65
N THR A 322 17.16 -26.03 31.55
CA THR A 322 18.13 -24.94 31.48
C THR A 322 17.51 -23.74 32.21
N PRO A 323 18.12 -23.24 33.30
CA PRO A 323 17.64 -22.05 33.98
C PRO A 323 17.53 -20.87 33.01
N ILE A 324 16.45 -20.10 33.10
CA ILE A 324 16.23 -18.93 32.23
C ILE A 324 17.38 -17.92 32.24
N THR A 325 18.13 -17.87 33.34
CA THR A 325 19.32 -17.03 33.50
C THR A 325 20.53 -17.53 32.71
N GLN A 326 20.66 -18.84 32.47
CA GLN A 326 21.70 -19.39 31.57
C GLN A 326 21.36 -19.10 30.10
N ILE A 327 20.07 -19.13 29.77
CA ILE A 327 19.59 -18.74 28.44
C ILE A 327 19.90 -17.27 28.18
N GLY A 328 19.60 -16.39 29.15
CA GLY A 328 19.94 -14.97 29.07
C GLY A 328 21.45 -14.70 28.95
N ALA A 329 22.28 -15.45 29.69
CA ALA A 329 23.74 -15.34 29.60
C ALA A 329 24.28 -15.73 28.21
N ALA A 330 23.81 -16.85 27.66
CA ALA A 330 24.18 -17.30 26.32
C ALA A 330 23.78 -16.29 25.24
N GLN A 331 22.61 -15.68 25.36
CA GLN A 331 22.15 -14.64 24.43
C GLN A 331 22.97 -13.35 24.53
N ALA A 332 23.46 -13.01 25.71
CA ALA A 332 24.34 -11.86 25.90
C ALA A 332 25.80 -12.13 25.51
N GLY A 333 26.15 -13.37 25.14
CA GLY A 333 27.55 -13.76 24.88
C GLY A 333 28.43 -13.72 26.14
N MET A 334 27.83 -13.92 27.33
CA MET A 334 28.50 -13.79 28.63
C MET A 334 28.51 -15.12 29.38
N SER A 335 29.43 -15.26 30.34
CA SER A 335 29.34 -16.36 31.31
C SER A 335 28.09 -16.21 32.20
N HIS A 336 27.59 -17.31 32.75
CA HIS A 336 26.39 -17.26 33.60
C HIS A 336 26.59 -16.39 34.84
N ASP A 337 27.76 -16.47 35.48
CA ASP A 337 28.10 -15.67 36.65
C ASP A 337 28.22 -14.18 36.33
N ASP A 338 28.82 -13.82 35.19
CA ASP A 338 28.91 -12.42 34.74
C ASP A 338 27.53 -11.86 34.41
N PHE A 339 26.68 -12.65 33.77
CA PHE A 339 25.30 -12.24 33.48
C PHE A 339 24.50 -12.00 34.76
N LEU A 340 24.61 -12.89 35.76
CA LEU A 340 23.95 -12.72 37.05
C LEU A 340 24.42 -11.45 37.78
N TYR A 341 25.71 -11.12 37.68
CA TYR A 341 26.31 -9.96 38.34
C TYR A 341 26.03 -8.65 37.58
N GLU A 342 26.43 -8.56 36.32
CA GLU A 342 26.43 -7.33 35.53
C GLU A 342 25.04 -6.94 35.00
N ARG A 343 24.19 -7.93 34.69
CA ARG A 343 22.86 -7.68 34.11
C ARG A 343 21.72 -7.80 35.12
N LEU A 344 21.86 -8.68 36.12
CA LEU A 344 20.81 -8.94 37.12
C LEU A 344 21.16 -8.48 38.54
N GLY A 345 22.35 -7.89 38.76
CA GLY A 345 22.73 -7.27 40.03
C GLY A 345 22.90 -8.25 41.21
N LYS A 346 23.05 -9.55 40.96
CA LYS A 346 23.31 -10.52 42.03
C LYS A 346 24.75 -10.41 42.52
N LYS A 347 24.97 -10.39 43.84
CA LYS A 347 26.31 -10.37 44.43
C LYS A 347 27.06 -11.68 44.09
N ARG A 348 28.32 -11.58 43.67
CA ARG A 348 29.23 -12.75 43.62
C ARG A 348 29.44 -13.23 45.06
N ASN A 349 29.11 -14.48 45.34
CA ASN A 349 29.56 -15.12 46.57
C ASN A 349 31.06 -15.38 46.39
N GLY A 350 31.88 -14.69 47.18
CA GLY A 350 33.33 -14.88 47.21
C GLY A 350 33.73 -16.22 47.80
#